data_AF-A0A0K8TAQ4-F1
#
_entry.id   AF-A0A0K8TAQ4-F1
#
_cell.length_a   1.000
_cell.length_b   1.000
_cell.length_c   1.000
_cell.angle_alpha   90.00
_cell.angle_beta   90.00
_cell.angle_gamma   90.00
#
_symmetry.space_group_name_H-M   'P 1'
#
loop_
_entity.id
_entity.type
_entity.pdbx_description
1 polymer ?
#
loop_
_entity_poly.entity_id
_entity_poly.type
_entity_poly.pdbx_seq_one_letter_code
_entity_poly.pdbx_strand_id
1 'polypeptide(L)'
;MTSVMVEHSVNGVFAFPCQQLRVHNTKSTDFHIHVTTRAIIEDTTGVRFGPYRYSYDGLDAHYEESGLDRDRNNWDDIDDFNWLVNNKQSPNWTKIPQEDQELFLDELKHKKILIER
;
A
#
# COMPACT_ATOMS: atom_id res chain seq x y z
N MET A 1 -10.31 -0.45 -10.65
CA MET A 1 -9.09 0.34 -10.94
C MET A 1 -7.95 -0.63 -11.25
N THR A 2 -7.35 -0.54 -12.45
CA THR A 2 -6.46 -1.58 -13.00
C THR A 2 -4.99 -1.44 -12.62
N SER A 3 -4.45 -0.24 -12.48
CA SER A 3 -3.07 -0.04 -12.04
C SER A 3 -2.93 1.31 -11.34
N VAL A 4 -2.10 1.35 -10.30
CA VAL A 4 -1.64 2.59 -9.66
C VAL A 4 -0.14 2.74 -9.91
N MET A 5 0.27 3.94 -10.27
CA MET A 5 1.68 4.32 -10.41
C MET A 5 1.97 5.44 -9.41
N VAL A 6 3.01 5.27 -8.60
CA VAL A 6 3.51 6.29 -7.67
C VAL A 6 4.94 6.61 -8.05
N GLU A 7 5.20 7.89 -8.33
CA GLU A 7 6.53 8.35 -8.74
C GLU A 7 6.99 9.54 -7.92
N HIS A 8 8.30 9.69 -7.74
CA HIS A 8 8.93 10.91 -7.19
C HIS A 8 8.40 11.33 -5.81
N SER A 9 7.97 10.37 -4.99
CA SER A 9 7.36 10.65 -3.68
C SER A 9 8.36 10.51 -2.55
N VAL A 10 8.25 11.38 -1.52
CA VAL A 10 9.15 11.37 -0.36
C VAL A 10 8.36 11.68 0.90
N ASN A 11 8.56 10.91 1.98
CA ASN A 11 7.92 11.13 3.29
C ASN A 11 6.40 11.17 3.22
N GLY A 12 5.80 10.26 2.45
CA GLY A 12 4.36 10.18 2.22
C GLY A 12 3.69 8.98 2.87
N VAL A 13 2.36 9.00 2.88
CA VAL A 13 1.52 7.84 3.19
C VAL A 13 0.47 7.70 2.10
N PHE A 14 0.39 6.52 1.49
CA PHE A 14 -0.62 6.17 0.50
C PHE A 14 -1.47 5.01 0.99
N ALA A 15 -2.78 5.12 0.85
CA ALA A 15 -3.72 4.06 1.23
C ALA A 15 -4.77 3.83 0.15
N PHE A 16 -4.69 2.71 -0.58
CA PHE A 16 -5.62 2.40 -1.66
C PHE A 16 -5.65 0.91 -2.03
N PRO A 17 -6.78 0.42 -2.56
CA PRO A 17 -6.86 -0.88 -3.22
C PRO A 17 -6.64 -0.76 -4.75
N CYS A 18 -5.96 -1.72 -5.38
CA CYS A 18 -5.74 -1.77 -6.83
C CYS A 18 -5.46 -3.19 -7.34
N GLN A 19 -5.48 -3.39 -8.67
CA GLN A 19 -5.06 -4.65 -9.27
C GLN A 19 -3.53 -4.76 -9.32
N GLN A 20 -2.84 -3.71 -9.79
CA GLN A 20 -1.38 -3.62 -9.92
C GLN A 20 -0.84 -2.34 -9.27
N LEU A 21 0.31 -2.45 -8.61
CA LEU A 21 1.05 -1.30 -8.08
C LEU A 21 2.44 -1.24 -8.72
N ARG A 22 2.83 -0.04 -9.17
CA ARG A 22 4.20 0.29 -9.55
C ARG A 22 4.65 1.52 -8.75
N VAL A 23 5.81 1.41 -8.11
CA VAL A 23 6.42 2.51 -7.35
C VAL A 23 7.81 2.78 -7.90
N HIS A 24 8.07 4.02 -8.28
CA HIS A 24 9.33 4.41 -8.88
C HIS A 24 9.89 5.67 -8.20
N ASN A 25 11.22 5.75 -8.03
CA ASN A 25 11.93 6.91 -7.46
C ASN A 25 11.27 7.47 -6.18
N THR A 26 10.98 6.59 -5.22
CA THR A 26 10.21 6.92 -4.01
C THR A 26 10.97 6.56 -2.74
N LYS A 27 10.93 7.44 -1.74
CA LYS A 27 11.73 7.31 -0.51
C LYS A 27 10.89 7.49 0.74
N SER A 28 11.22 6.74 1.80
CA SER A 28 10.63 6.92 3.15
C SER A 28 9.11 7.06 3.13
N THR A 29 8.42 6.19 2.39
CA THR A 29 6.98 6.30 2.13
C THR A 29 6.28 5.02 2.56
N ASP A 30 5.15 5.20 3.24
CA ASP A 30 4.32 4.09 3.71
C ASP A 30 3.17 3.83 2.75
N PHE A 31 2.93 2.55 2.46
CA PHE A 31 1.89 2.07 1.56
C PHE A 31 0.98 1.11 2.31
N HIS A 32 -0.27 1.51 2.55
CA HIS A 32 -1.35 0.68 3.06
C HIS A 32 -2.22 0.19 1.91
N ILE A 33 -1.89 -0.98 1.35
CA ILE A 33 -2.42 -1.38 0.04
C ILE A 33 -3.20 -2.69 0.06
N HIS A 34 -4.12 -2.80 -0.89
CA HIS A 34 -4.62 -4.08 -1.38
C HIS A 34 -4.18 -4.22 -2.83
N VAL A 35 -3.52 -5.33 -3.17
CA VAL A 35 -3.04 -5.58 -4.54
C VAL A 35 -3.41 -6.98 -4.97
N THR A 36 -4.30 -7.11 -5.96
CA THR A 36 -4.78 -8.44 -6.41
C THR A 36 -3.72 -9.23 -7.19
N THR A 37 -2.84 -8.55 -7.93
CA THR A 37 -1.85 -9.23 -8.77
C THR A 37 -0.42 -9.04 -8.29
N ARG A 38 0.13 -7.83 -8.35
CA ARG A 38 1.55 -7.62 -8.11
C ARG A 38 1.86 -6.17 -7.77
N ALA A 39 2.76 -5.98 -6.80
CA ALA A 39 3.39 -4.72 -6.51
C ALA A 39 4.87 -4.79 -6.93
N ILE A 40 5.32 -3.78 -7.68
CA ILE A 40 6.69 -3.67 -8.18
C ILE A 40 7.27 -2.34 -7.68
N ILE A 41 8.50 -2.37 -7.19
CA ILE A 41 9.27 -1.19 -6.82
C ILE A 41 10.54 -1.09 -7.66
N GLU A 42 10.95 0.14 -7.97
CA GLU A 42 12.17 0.46 -8.71
C GLU A 42 12.74 1.79 -8.19
N ASP A 43 14.06 1.90 -8.03
CA ASP A 43 14.73 3.11 -7.51
C ASP A 43 14.11 3.64 -6.19
N THR A 44 13.73 2.73 -5.30
CA THR A 44 13.13 3.08 -4.00
C THR A 44 14.10 2.88 -2.84
N THR A 45 13.86 3.57 -1.72
CA THR A 45 14.63 3.36 -0.49
C THR A 45 13.78 3.64 0.74
N GLY A 46 13.75 2.70 1.68
CA GLY A 46 13.02 2.87 2.94
C GLY A 46 11.50 2.95 2.75
N VAL A 47 10.95 2.32 1.71
CA VAL A 47 9.50 2.22 1.56
C VAL A 47 8.97 1.09 2.45
N ARG A 48 7.76 1.24 2.98
CA ARG A 48 7.17 0.24 3.87
C ARG A 48 5.77 -0.13 3.40
N PHE A 49 5.42 -1.40 3.52
CA PHE A 49 4.13 -1.93 3.05
C PHE A 49 3.33 -2.54 4.19
N GLY A 50 2.04 -2.21 4.24
CA GLY A 50 1.05 -2.76 5.15
C GLY A 50 -0.27 -3.02 4.41
N PRO A 51 -1.17 -3.81 4.98
CA PRO A 51 -2.47 -4.09 4.37
C PRO A 51 -3.37 -2.85 4.41
N TYR A 52 -4.19 -2.66 3.36
CA TYR A 52 -5.30 -1.72 3.37
C TYR A 52 -6.41 -2.21 4.31
N ARG A 53 -6.58 -1.55 5.46
CA ARG A 53 -7.57 -1.90 6.49
C ARG A 53 -8.67 -0.85 6.68
N TYR A 54 -8.77 0.12 5.77
CA TYR A 54 -9.75 1.20 5.91
C TYR A 54 -11.17 0.69 5.65
N SER A 55 -12.11 1.08 6.51
CA SER A 55 -13.52 0.69 6.43
C SER A 55 -14.41 1.92 6.39
N TYR A 56 -15.36 1.94 5.46
CA TYR A 56 -16.35 3.00 5.31
C TYR A 56 -17.61 2.47 4.61
N ASP A 57 -18.72 3.19 4.76
CA ASP A 57 -20.00 2.83 4.15
C ASP A 57 -19.88 2.87 2.63
N GLY A 58 -20.23 1.76 1.97
CA GLY A 58 -20.10 1.60 0.52
C GLY A 58 -18.80 0.95 0.05
N LEU A 59 -17.87 0.59 0.96
CA LEU A 59 -16.63 -0.10 0.60
C LEU A 59 -16.90 -1.39 -0.20
N ASP A 60 -17.88 -2.19 0.22
CA ASP A 60 -18.22 -3.45 -0.46
C ASP A 60 -18.70 -3.22 -1.90
N ALA A 61 -19.55 -2.21 -2.11
CA ALA A 61 -20.03 -1.82 -3.43
C ALA A 61 -18.88 -1.31 -4.32
N HIS A 62 -17.93 -0.55 -3.78
CA HIS A 62 -16.75 -0.11 -4.53
C HIS A 62 -15.82 -1.28 -4.90
N TYR A 63 -15.70 -2.30 -4.05
CA TYR A 63 -14.97 -3.53 -4.42
C TYR A 63 -15.66 -4.26 -5.57
N GLU A 64 -16.98 -4.41 -5.50
CA GLU A 64 -17.79 -5.03 -6.56
C GLU A 64 -17.67 -4.27 -7.89
N GLU A 65 -17.88 -2.94 -7.88
CA GLU A 65 -17.79 -2.09 -9.07
C GLU A 65 -16.38 -2.08 -9.67
N SER A 66 -15.34 -2.11 -8.81
CA SER A 66 -13.96 -2.09 -9.27
C SER A 66 -13.46 -3.43 -9.83
N GLY A 67 -14.19 -4.52 -9.60
CA GLY A 67 -13.79 -5.88 -9.96
C GLY A 67 -12.55 -6.37 -9.19
N LEU A 68 -12.27 -5.79 -8.03
CA LEU A 68 -11.17 -6.22 -7.17
C LEU A 68 -11.60 -7.42 -6.33
N ASP A 69 -10.84 -8.50 -6.42
CA ASP A 69 -11.05 -9.69 -5.60
C ASP A 69 -10.55 -9.41 -4.17
N ARG A 70 -11.46 -9.45 -3.19
CA ARG A 70 -11.16 -9.20 -1.77
C ARG A 70 -10.36 -10.31 -1.12
N ASP A 71 -10.49 -11.54 -1.62
CA ASP A 71 -9.81 -12.70 -1.05
C ASP A 71 -8.36 -12.82 -1.58
N ARG A 72 -8.01 -12.01 -2.57
CA ARG A 72 -6.68 -11.95 -3.17
C ARG A 72 -5.97 -10.64 -2.87
N ASN A 73 -4.99 -10.71 -1.96
CA ASN A 73 -4.22 -9.55 -1.55
C ASN A 73 -2.73 -9.88 -1.35
N ASN A 74 -1.90 -9.34 -2.23
CA ASN A 74 -0.44 -9.52 -2.28
C ASN A 74 0.30 -8.28 -1.72
N TRP A 75 -0.25 -7.64 -0.69
CA TRP A 75 0.36 -6.43 -0.08
C TRP A 75 1.76 -6.67 0.48
N ASP A 76 2.13 -7.91 0.79
CA ASP A 76 3.41 -8.29 1.39
C ASP A 76 4.33 -9.11 0.48
N ASP A 77 3.99 -9.23 -0.81
CA ASP A 77 4.78 -9.85 -1.86
C ASP A 77 5.18 -8.78 -2.89
N ILE A 78 6.32 -8.13 -2.63
CA ILE A 78 6.80 -6.98 -3.39
C ILE A 78 8.02 -7.36 -4.22
N ASP A 79 7.90 -7.20 -5.54
CA ASP A 79 8.98 -7.40 -6.49
C ASP A 79 9.85 -6.14 -6.56
N ASP A 80 11.10 -6.22 -6.13
CA ASP A 80 12.07 -5.14 -6.31
C ASP A 80 12.88 -5.36 -7.60
N PHE A 81 12.59 -4.54 -8.61
CA PHE A 81 13.16 -4.64 -9.94
C PHE A 81 14.70 -4.53 -9.94
N ASN A 82 15.26 -3.73 -9.03
CA ASN A 82 16.71 -3.50 -8.93
C ASN A 82 17.41 -4.55 -8.06
N TRP A 83 16.68 -5.45 -7.41
CA TRP A 83 17.23 -6.44 -6.49
C TRP A 83 17.20 -7.84 -7.10
N LEU A 84 18.23 -8.16 -7.89
CA LEU A 84 18.37 -9.46 -8.57
C LEU A 84 18.92 -10.59 -7.66
N VAL A 85 19.07 -10.34 -6.36
CA VAL A 85 19.64 -11.32 -5.43
C VAL A 85 18.58 -12.29 -4.97
N ASN A 86 18.71 -13.55 -5.42
CA ASN A 86 17.82 -14.63 -5.01
C ASN A 86 18.02 -15.01 -3.53
N ASN A 87 16.96 -15.50 -2.89
CA ASN A 87 16.97 -16.00 -1.50
C ASN A 87 17.36 -14.98 -0.42
N LYS A 88 17.35 -13.69 -0.74
CA LYS A 88 17.57 -12.60 0.23
C LYS A 88 16.54 -11.50 0.01
N GLN A 89 15.93 -11.06 1.10
CA GLN A 89 15.03 -9.92 1.14
C GLN A 89 15.71 -8.66 0.60
N SER A 90 15.01 -7.91 -0.27
CA SER A 90 15.48 -6.58 -0.70
C SER A 90 15.62 -5.65 0.50
N PRO A 91 16.69 -4.84 0.58
CA PRO A 91 16.84 -3.82 1.62
C PRO A 91 15.96 -2.58 1.38
N ASN A 92 15.36 -2.43 0.19
CA ASN A 92 14.65 -1.21 -0.19
C ASN A 92 13.24 -1.11 0.39
N TRP A 93 12.69 -2.25 0.83
CA TRP A 93 11.35 -2.31 1.42
C TRP A 93 11.25 -3.21 2.64
N THR A 94 10.30 -2.89 3.51
CA THR A 94 9.97 -3.68 4.71
C THR A 94 8.46 -3.72 4.93
N LYS A 95 8.00 -4.61 5.81
CA LYS A 95 6.62 -4.56 6.30
C LYS A 95 6.47 -3.45 7.34
N ILE A 96 5.37 -2.71 7.31
CA ILE A 96 5.04 -1.74 8.36
C ILE A 96 4.81 -2.52 9.67
N PRO A 97 5.48 -2.16 10.79
CA PRO A 97 5.21 -2.78 12.09
C PRO A 97 3.74 -2.69 12.48
N GLN A 98 3.22 -3.70 13.18
CA GLN A 98 1.81 -3.74 13.55
C GLN A 98 1.40 -2.54 14.42
N GLU A 99 2.29 -2.03 15.28
CA GLU A 99 2.07 -0.82 16.07
C GLU A 99 1.86 0.43 15.21
N ASP A 100 2.70 0.62 14.18
CA ASP A 100 2.60 1.73 13.23
C ASP A 100 1.31 1.64 12.40
N GLN A 101 0.87 0.42 12.06
CA GLN A 101 -0.41 0.20 11.36
C GLN A 101 -1.61 0.64 12.20
N GLU A 102 -1.63 0.32 13.50
CA GLU A 102 -2.72 0.73 14.40
C GLU A 102 -2.72 2.24 14.64
N LEU A 103 -1.55 2.86 14.80
CA LEU A 103 -1.43 4.32 14.93
C LEU A 103 -2.02 5.04 13.71
N PHE A 104 -1.72 4.58 12.50
CA PHE A 104 -2.28 5.16 11.28
C PHE A 104 -3.82 5.05 11.24
N LEU A 105 -4.37 3.90 11.61
CA LEU A 105 -5.82 3.70 11.62
C LEU A 105 -6.52 4.60 12.65
N ASP A 106 -5.91 4.79 13.83
CA ASP A 106 -6.45 5.67 14.86
C ASP A 106 -6.39 7.14 14.45
N GLU A 107 -5.33 7.58 13.77
CA GLU A 107 -5.26 8.92 13.18
C GLU A 107 -6.36 9.15 12.13
N LEU A 108 -6.63 8.17 11.26
CA LEU A 108 -7.69 8.27 10.26
C LEU A 108 -9.08 8.38 10.90
N LYS A 109 -9.36 7.57 11.93
CA LYS A 109 -10.63 7.66 12.68
C LYS A 109 -10.79 9.04 13.31
N HIS A 110 -9.73 9.59 13.90
CA HIS A 110 -9.77 10.91 14.52
C HIS A 110 -10.02 12.03 13.48
N LYS A 111 -9.36 11.96 12.32
CA LYS A 111 -9.60 12.91 11.21
C LYS A 111 -11.02 12.82 10.66
N LYS A 112 -11.57 11.62 10.51
CA LYS A 112 -12.97 11.42 10.07
C LYS A 112 -13.96 12.07 11.04
N ILE A 113 -13.77 11.88 12.35
CA ILE A 113 -14.57 12.53 13.39
C ILE A 113 -14.49 14.07 13.31
N LEU A 114 -13.32 14.61 12.97
CA LEU A 114 -13.14 16.07 12.82
C LEU A 114 -13.83 16.63 11.56
N ILE A 115 -13.94 15.86 10.48
CA ILE A 115 -14.60 16.28 9.23
C ILE A 115 -16.13 16.17 9.33
N GLU A 116 -16.64 15.21 10.12
CA GLU A 116 -18.07 14.98 10.33
C GLU A 116 -18.70 15.85 11.43
N ARG A 117 -17.94 16.80 12.01
CA ARG A 117 -18.39 17.78 13.02
C ARG A 117 -18.50 19.18 12.42
#